data_AF-A0A7C1G109-F1
#
_entry.id   AF-A0A7C1G109-F1
#
_cell.length_a   1.000
_cell.length_b   1.000
_cell.length_c   1.000
_cell.angle_alpha   90.00
_cell.angle_beta   90.00
_cell.angle_gamma   90.00
#
_symmetry.space_group_name_H-M   'P 1'
#
loop_
_entity.id
_entity.type
_entity.pdbx_description
1 polymer ?
#
loop_
_entity_poly.entity_id
_entity_poly.type
_entity_poly.pdbx_seq_one_letter_code
_entity_poly.pdbx_strand_id
1 'polypeptide(L)'
;MSVARLFFRPYGLVRLRTNSTESQGATCMTTTTLVVCLQMCLLGADNHAYATALKQTTETGKPLLVMVSTQWCGPCQQMKQKTLPRLAERGVLGRVAFAIVDADQEAELAQKITGGGPV
;
A
#
# COMPACT_ATOMS: atom_id res chain seq x y z
N MET A 1 -30.67 3.09 -13.46
CA MET A 1 -29.77 2.20 -14.23
C MET A 1 -29.29 2.93 -15.47
N SER A 2 -28.04 3.37 -15.49
CA SER A 2 -27.27 3.55 -16.73
C SER A 2 -25.78 3.60 -16.35
N VAL A 3 -25.01 2.74 -16.99
CA VAL A 3 -23.62 2.41 -16.70
C VAL A 3 -22.69 3.46 -17.30
N ALA A 4 -21.95 4.18 -16.46
CA ALA A 4 -20.82 4.98 -16.91
C ALA A 4 -19.56 4.11 -16.88
N ARG A 5 -19.14 3.64 -18.07
CA ARG A 5 -17.85 2.97 -18.28
C ARG A 5 -16.73 3.93 -17.87
N LEU A 6 -15.96 3.56 -16.85
CA LEU A 6 -14.72 4.23 -16.50
C LEU A 6 -13.65 3.81 -17.50
N PHE A 7 -13.39 4.71 -18.45
CA PHE A 7 -12.23 4.65 -19.33
C PHE A 7 -11.00 5.06 -18.50
N PHE A 8 -10.25 4.07 -18.04
CA PHE A 8 -9.01 4.29 -17.31
C PHE A 8 -7.94 4.71 -18.32
N ARG A 9 -7.61 6.00 -18.39
CA ARG A 9 -6.38 6.45 -19.06
C ARG A 9 -5.28 6.61 -18.02
N PRO A 10 -4.18 5.85 -18.13
CA PRO A 10 -2.97 6.12 -17.39
C PRO A 10 -2.20 7.22 -18.13
N TYR A 11 -1.59 8.12 -17.38
CA TYR A 11 -0.69 9.19 -17.87
C TYR A 11 -1.36 10.40 -18.57
N GLY A 12 -1.23 11.55 -17.92
CA GLY A 12 -1.12 12.84 -18.61
C GLY A 12 -2.17 13.88 -18.26
N LEU A 13 -1.69 14.90 -17.54
CA LEU A 13 -2.16 16.28 -17.55
C LEU A 13 -3.47 16.57 -16.82
N VAL A 14 -3.29 16.93 -15.55
CA VAL A 14 -4.23 17.72 -14.75
C VAL A 14 -4.58 18.99 -15.51
N ARG A 15 -5.81 19.10 -16.01
CA ARG A 15 -6.44 20.38 -16.31
C ARG A 15 -7.47 20.64 -15.23
N LEU A 16 -7.06 21.32 -14.17
CA LEU A 16 -8.00 21.84 -13.17
C LEU A 16 -8.80 22.95 -13.82
N ARG A 17 -10.05 22.61 -14.16
CA ARG A 17 -11.09 23.60 -14.46
C ARG A 17 -11.52 24.18 -13.11
N THR A 18 -11.02 25.36 -12.77
CA THR A 18 -11.57 26.11 -11.64
C THR A 18 -12.90 26.70 -12.08
N ASN A 19 -14.00 26.22 -11.50
CA ASN A 19 -15.25 26.96 -11.47
C ASN A 19 -15.44 27.45 -10.05
N SER A 20 -15.28 28.75 -9.87
CA SER A 20 -15.62 29.48 -8.67
C SER A 20 -17.14 29.50 -8.54
N THR A 21 -17.67 28.81 -7.54
CA THR A 21 -19.00 29.13 -7.01
C THR A 21 -18.87 29.39 -5.52
N GLU A 22 -18.88 30.68 -5.22
CA GLU A 22 -19.10 31.24 -3.90
C GLU A 22 -20.44 30.73 -3.33
N SER A 23 -20.44 30.28 -2.09
CA SER A 23 -21.63 30.13 -1.27
C SER A 23 -21.29 30.56 0.16
N GLN A 24 -21.77 31.73 0.53
CA GLN A 24 -21.74 32.26 1.90
C GLN A 24 -23.09 31.97 2.57
N GLY A 25 -23.05 31.41 3.79
CA GLY A 25 -24.21 31.38 4.69
C GLY A 25 -24.42 30.05 5.42
N ALA A 26 -23.65 29.80 6.49
CA ALA A 26 -24.04 29.00 7.69
C ALA A 26 -22.78 28.64 8.50
N THR A 27 -22.37 29.54 9.38
CA THR A 27 -21.24 29.40 10.29
C THR A 27 -21.59 28.43 11.43
N CYS A 28 -21.23 27.16 11.29
CA CYS A 28 -20.91 26.19 12.37
C CYS A 28 -20.41 24.86 11.79
N MET A 29 -20.85 24.51 10.57
CA MET A 29 -20.66 23.18 9.97
C MET A 29 -19.68 23.14 8.78
N THR A 30 -18.89 24.21 8.57
CA THR A 30 -17.98 24.38 7.41
C THR A 30 -16.49 24.35 7.75
N THR A 31 -16.11 24.41 9.02
CA THR A 31 -14.69 24.32 9.43
C THR A 31 -14.20 22.88 9.50
N THR A 32 -15.09 21.91 9.74
CA THR A 32 -14.73 20.49 9.84
C THR A 32 -14.48 19.82 8.49
N THR A 33 -15.11 20.28 7.40
CA THR A 33 -14.93 19.67 6.06
C THR A 33 -13.53 19.88 5.48
N LEU A 34 -12.88 21.01 5.76
CA LEU A 34 -11.52 21.27 5.28
C LEU A 34 -10.47 20.36 5.95
N VAL A 35 -10.64 20.06 7.24
CA VAL A 35 -9.74 19.17 8.01
C VAL A 35 -9.88 17.72 7.57
N VAL A 36 -11.11 17.26 7.29
CA VAL A 36 -11.37 15.90 6.80
C VAL A 36 -10.74 15.67 5.42
N CYS A 37 -10.82 16.64 4.51
CA CYS A 37 -10.14 16.56 3.21
C CYS A 37 -8.61 16.46 3.35
N LEU A 38 -8.02 17.17 4.32
CA LEU A 38 -6.58 17.10 4.56
C LEU A 38 -6.18 15.73 5.14
N GLN A 39 -6.98 15.13 6.03
CA GLN A 39 -6.68 13.83 6.60
C GLN A 39 -6.83 12.65 5.62
N MET A 40 -7.67 12.75 4.57
CA MET A 40 -7.79 11.68 3.56
C MET A 40 -6.51 11.46 2.74
N CYS A 41 -5.64 12.48 2.62
CA CYS A 41 -4.38 12.35 1.87
C CYS A 41 -3.30 11.55 2.61
N LEU A 42 -3.44 11.30 3.93
CA LEU A 42 -2.37 10.73 4.76
C LEU A 42 -2.51 9.21 5.05
N LEU A 43 -3.58 8.53 4.63
CA LEU A 43 -3.76 7.09 4.90
C LEU A 43 -2.98 6.18 3.92
N GLY A 44 -1.77 6.57 3.53
CA GLY A 44 -0.88 5.79 2.65
C GLY A 44 0.07 4.85 3.39
N ALA A 45 -0.27 4.34 4.57
CA ALA A 45 0.62 3.45 5.32
C ALA A 45 0.50 2.01 4.81
N ASP A 46 1.52 1.54 4.07
CA ASP A 46 1.63 0.14 3.67
C ASP A 46 1.95 -0.74 4.88
N ASN A 47 1.06 -1.68 5.20
CA ASN A 47 1.17 -2.54 6.38
C ASN A 47 2.23 -3.66 6.23
N HIS A 48 2.90 -3.76 5.07
CA HIS A 48 3.86 -4.81 4.76
C HIS A 48 5.27 -4.28 4.43
N ALA A 49 5.58 -3.05 4.84
CA ALA A 49 6.94 -2.51 4.73
C ALA A 49 7.94 -3.26 5.62
N TYR A 50 9.16 -3.48 5.11
CA TYR A 50 10.24 -4.17 5.84
C TYR A 50 10.55 -3.55 7.20
N ALA A 51 10.66 -2.22 7.27
CA ALA A 51 10.96 -1.51 8.52
C ALA A 51 9.91 -1.78 9.61
N THR A 52 8.62 -1.85 9.22
CA THR A 52 7.52 -2.15 10.14
C THR A 52 7.61 -3.59 10.67
N ALA A 53 7.85 -4.56 9.79
CA ALA A 53 7.97 -5.96 10.20
C ALA A 53 9.24 -6.23 11.04
N LEU A 54 10.35 -5.55 10.73
CA LEU A 54 11.57 -5.63 11.53
C LEU A 54 11.33 -5.05 12.94
N LYS A 55 10.65 -3.91 13.05
CA LYS A 55 10.28 -3.32 14.34
C LYS A 55 9.39 -4.28 15.15
N GLN A 56 8.38 -4.88 14.51
CA GLN A 56 7.52 -5.88 15.15
C GLN A 56 8.31 -7.09 15.66
N THR A 57 9.31 -7.55 14.91
CA THR A 57 10.20 -8.65 15.33
C THR A 57 10.94 -8.29 16.62
N THR A 58 11.54 -7.10 16.67
CA THR A 58 12.27 -6.61 17.85
C THR A 58 11.36 -6.41 19.07
N GLU A 59 10.14 -5.93 18.87
CA GLU A 59 9.20 -5.64 19.98
C GLU A 59 8.48 -6.89 20.50
N THR A 60 8.16 -7.84 19.63
CA THR A 60 7.30 -8.98 19.98
C THR A 60 8.04 -10.32 20.05
N GLY A 61 9.27 -10.39 19.53
CA GLY A 61 10.02 -11.64 19.38
C GLY A 61 9.49 -12.59 18.31
N LYS A 62 8.46 -12.19 17.53
CA LYS A 62 7.95 -13.00 16.42
C LYS A 62 9.01 -13.13 15.32
N PRO A 63 9.18 -14.31 14.69
CA PRO A 63 10.10 -14.46 13.56
C PRO A 63 9.72 -13.54 12.40
N LEU A 64 10.74 -13.00 11.71
CA LEU A 64 10.58 -12.18 10.51
C LEU A 64 10.46 -13.07 9.26
N LEU A 65 9.39 -12.87 8.48
CA LEU A 65 9.21 -13.45 7.15
C LEU A 65 9.19 -12.33 6.12
N VAL A 66 10.12 -12.38 5.17
CA VAL A 66 10.18 -11.40 4.07
C VAL A 66 9.98 -12.11 2.74
N MET A 67 9.02 -11.62 1.94
CA MET A 67 8.85 -12.02 0.55
C MET A 67 9.51 -10.98 -0.35
N VAL A 68 10.66 -11.32 -0.93
CA VAL A 68 11.28 -10.51 -1.99
C VAL A 68 10.59 -10.86 -3.31
N SER A 69 10.17 -9.86 -4.08
CA SER A 69 9.36 -10.05 -5.29
C SER A 69 9.60 -8.95 -6.32
N THR A 70 9.04 -9.12 -7.52
CA THR A 70 8.89 -8.06 -8.53
C THR A 70 7.47 -8.03 -9.08
N GLN A 71 7.08 -6.95 -9.76
CA GLN A 71 5.72 -6.81 -10.30
C GLN A 71 5.46 -7.69 -11.53
N TRP A 72 6.50 -7.98 -12.32
CA TRP A 72 6.43 -8.77 -13.54
C TRP A 72 6.61 -10.28 -13.27
N CYS A 73 6.99 -10.68 -12.05
CA CYS A 73 7.17 -12.07 -11.66
C CYS A 73 5.83 -12.80 -11.48
N GLY A 74 5.44 -13.61 -12.48
CA GLY A 74 4.21 -14.41 -12.46
C GLY A 74 4.03 -15.30 -11.21
N PRO A 75 5.06 -16.09 -10.80
CA PRO A 75 4.99 -16.88 -9.56
C PRO A 75 4.76 -16.03 -8.31
N CYS A 76 5.44 -14.88 -8.21
CA CYS A 76 5.30 -13.95 -7.10
C CYS A 76 3.85 -13.42 -7.01
N GLN A 77 3.26 -13.07 -8.15
CA GLN A 77 1.87 -12.61 -8.18
C GLN A 77 0.89 -13.72 -7.80
N GLN A 78 1.13 -14.96 -8.21
CA GLN A 78 0.31 -16.09 -7.74
C GLN A 78 0.42 -16.29 -6.23
N MET A 79 1.61 -16.17 -5.65
CA MET A 79 1.80 -16.26 -4.20
C MET A 79 1.04 -15.16 -3.46
N LYS A 80 1.12 -13.90 -3.94
CA LYS A 80 0.39 -12.75 -3.37
C LYS A 80 -1.13 -12.90 -3.47
N GLN A 81 -1.64 -13.41 -4.59
CA GLN A 81 -3.08 -13.48 -4.85
C GLN A 81 -3.74 -14.74 -4.28
N LYS A 82 -3.00 -15.85 -4.16
CA LYS A 82 -3.59 -17.17 -3.83
C LYS A 82 -3.08 -17.75 -2.52
N THR A 83 -1.79 -17.60 -2.22
CA THR A 83 -1.17 -18.32 -1.09
C THR A 83 -1.16 -17.47 0.17
N LEU A 84 -0.66 -16.23 0.10
CA LEU A 84 -0.60 -15.33 1.25
C LEU A 84 -1.98 -15.10 1.89
N PRO A 85 -3.08 -14.85 1.13
CA PRO A 85 -4.40 -14.67 1.73
C PRO A 85 -4.87 -15.91 2.50
N ARG A 86 -4.64 -17.10 1.95
CA ARG A 86 -4.98 -18.37 2.62
C ARG A 86 -4.14 -18.61 3.87
N LEU A 87 -2.88 -18.17 3.89
CA LEU A 87 -2.04 -18.21 5.10
C LEU A 87 -2.52 -17.20 6.14
N ALA A 88 -3.00 -16.02 5.73
CA ALA A 88 -3.60 -15.04 6.62
C ALA A 88 -4.90 -15.58 7.24
N GLU A 89 -5.81 -16.13 6.44
CA GLU A 89 -7.09 -16.72 6.88
C GLU A 89 -6.88 -17.86 7.88
N ARG A 90 -5.83 -18.66 7.69
CA ARG A 90 -5.45 -19.76 8.61
C ARG A 90 -4.70 -19.26 9.86
N GLY A 91 -4.49 -17.95 10.00
CA GLY A 91 -3.78 -17.35 11.12
C GLY A 91 -2.27 -17.65 11.14
N VAL A 92 -1.71 -18.18 10.05
CA VAL A 92 -0.27 -18.51 9.96
C VAL A 92 0.55 -17.23 9.94
N LEU A 93 0.13 -16.23 9.13
CA LEU A 93 0.83 -14.95 9.07
C LEU A 93 0.76 -14.16 10.39
N GLY A 94 -0.20 -14.45 11.27
CA GLY A 94 -0.26 -13.82 12.59
C GLY A 94 0.85 -14.25 13.56
N ARG A 95 1.56 -15.35 13.26
CA ARG A 95 2.65 -15.91 14.06
C ARG A 95 4.02 -15.34 13.70
N VAL A 96 4.10 -14.56 12.63
CA VAL A 96 5.34 -13.95 12.11
C VAL A 96 5.13 -12.45 11.94
N ALA A 97 6.21 -11.68 11.94
CA ALA A 97 6.20 -10.34 11.38
C ALA A 97 6.43 -10.47 9.87
N PHE A 98 5.53 -9.92 9.05
CA PHE A 98 5.54 -10.18 7.60
C PHE A 98 5.75 -8.91 6.79
N ALA A 99 6.67 -8.96 5.83
CA ALA A 99 6.93 -7.90 4.87
C ALA A 99 7.05 -8.40 3.43
N ILE A 100 6.77 -7.51 2.49
CA ILE A 100 7.00 -7.71 1.06
C ILE A 100 7.98 -6.62 0.61
N VAL A 101 9.05 -7.02 -0.07
CA VAL A 101 10.03 -6.10 -0.67
C VAL A 101 9.96 -6.24 -2.18
N ASP A 102 9.83 -5.11 -2.89
CA ASP A 102 9.90 -5.06 -4.34
C ASP A 102 11.36 -4.83 -4.77
N ALA A 103 11.98 -5.81 -5.40
CA ALA A 103 13.39 -5.74 -5.77
C ALA A 103 13.69 -4.70 -6.85
N ASP A 104 12.68 -4.29 -7.66
CA ASP A 104 12.85 -3.24 -8.66
C ASP A 104 12.80 -1.84 -8.02
N GLN A 105 12.11 -1.68 -6.88
CA GLN A 105 11.98 -0.41 -6.17
C GLN A 105 13.01 -0.25 -5.04
N GLU A 106 13.38 -1.34 -4.38
CA GLU A 106 14.25 -1.36 -3.20
C GLU A 106 15.46 -2.29 -3.41
N ALA A 107 16.17 -2.11 -4.53
CA ALA A 107 17.24 -3.01 -4.98
C ALA A 107 18.35 -3.26 -3.93
N GLU A 108 18.83 -2.22 -3.24
CA GLU A 108 19.87 -2.38 -2.21
C GLU A 108 19.36 -3.23 -1.02
N LEU A 109 18.12 -3.01 -0.60
CA LEU A 109 17.52 -3.80 0.48
C LEU A 109 17.32 -5.26 0.05
N ALA A 110 16.81 -5.47 -1.17
CA ALA A 110 16.64 -6.81 -1.73
C ALA A 110 17.98 -7.56 -1.80
N GLN A 111 19.05 -6.93 -2.27
CA GLN A 111 20.39 -7.53 -2.33
C GLN A 111 20.92 -7.90 -0.94
N LYS A 112 20.73 -7.04 0.06
CA LYS A 112 21.13 -7.34 1.45
C LYS A 112 20.38 -8.55 2.00
N ILE A 113 19.09 -8.68 1.70
CA ILE A 113 18.25 -9.78 2.18
C ILE A 113 18.58 -11.10 1.46
N THR A 114 18.80 -11.06 0.13
CA THR A 114 19.09 -12.27 -0.66
C THR A 114 20.57 -12.64 -0.71
N GLY A 115 21.46 -11.80 -0.16
CA GLY A 115 22.91 -11.96 -0.30
C GLY A 115 23.40 -11.81 -1.74
N GLY A 116 22.68 -11.05 -2.57
CA GLY A 116 22.95 -10.89 -4.01
C GLY A 116 22.48 -12.06 -4.89
N GLY A 117 21.75 -13.02 -4.33
CA GLY A 117 21.12 -14.10 -5.09
C GLY A 117 19.99 -13.60 -6.00
N PRO A 118 19.60 -14.40 -7.00
CA PRO A 118 18.49 -14.06 -7.90
C PRO A 118 17.16 -13.98 -7.14
N VAL A 119 16.27 -13.11 -7.65
CA VAL A 119 14.91 -12.86 -7.16
C VAL A 119 13.86 -13.34 -8.15
#